data_AF-A0A9Q9P877-F1
#
_entry.id   AF-A0A9Q9P877-F1
#
_cell.length_a   1.000
_cell.length_b   1.000
_cell.length_c   1.000
_cell.angle_alpha   90.00
_cell.angle_beta   90.00
_cell.angle_gamma   90.00
#
_symmetry.space_group_name_H-M   'P 1'
#
loop_
_entity.id
_entity.type
_entity.pdbx_description
1 polymer ?
#
loop_
_entity_poly.entity_id
_entity_poly.type
_entity_poly.pdbx_seq_one_letter_code
_entity_poly.pdbx_strand_id
1 'polypeptide(L)'
;MTELPGDDHLGPVASTWSLVERVGMPNTPVRRALFDLAKIIETGSSDELLLASAAYRALATSIEDVYRRRSPLEQQLEYIKASRELQEATGIRSPDVSGDRFELAPLPESPAALAAELGYRDGGRAVRRVLREKFGLTPGGRWHELTERQVNYVRAHLPPRQVP
;
A
#
# COMPACT_ATOMS: atom_id res chain seq x y z
N MET A 1 14.32 -30.96 -17.60
CA MET A 1 14.24 -30.03 -16.45
C MET A 1 13.76 -28.71 -17.01
N THR A 2 12.55 -28.32 -16.67
CA THR A 2 11.98 -27.04 -17.09
C THR A 2 12.55 -25.97 -16.16
N GLU A 3 13.44 -25.13 -16.67
CA GLU A 3 13.90 -23.95 -15.96
C GLU A 3 12.70 -23.02 -15.75
N LEU A 4 12.33 -22.81 -14.49
CA LEU A 4 11.38 -21.76 -14.11
C LEU A 4 12.03 -20.40 -14.45
N PRO A 5 11.33 -19.48 -15.12
CA PRO A 5 11.89 -18.19 -15.48
C PRO A 5 12.27 -17.43 -14.20
N GLY A 6 13.47 -16.86 -14.20
CA GLY A 6 14.13 -16.27 -13.05
C GLY A 6 13.25 -15.31 -12.26
N ASP A 7 13.15 -15.57 -10.96
CA ASP A 7 12.97 -14.53 -9.97
C ASP A 7 14.19 -13.59 -10.11
N ASP A 8 14.05 -12.56 -10.94
CA ASP A 8 14.90 -11.37 -10.86
C ASP A 8 14.72 -10.82 -9.43
N HIS A 9 15.62 -11.22 -8.53
CA HIS A 9 15.70 -10.69 -7.18
C HIS A 9 15.97 -9.19 -7.28
N LEU A 10 14.91 -8.40 -7.33
CA LEU A 10 14.96 -6.95 -7.24
C LEU A 10 15.78 -6.58 -6.00
N GLY A 11 16.79 -5.73 -6.18
CA GLY A 11 17.59 -5.20 -5.08
C GLY A 11 16.68 -4.59 -3.97
N PRO A 12 17.14 -4.51 -2.71
CA PRO A 12 16.29 -4.14 -1.57
C PRO A 12 15.50 -2.84 -1.78
N VAL A 13 16.12 -1.84 -2.41
CA VAL A 13 15.47 -0.55 -2.73
C VAL A 13 14.34 -0.72 -3.77
N ALA A 14 14.55 -1.54 -4.81
CA ALA A 14 13.53 -1.83 -5.82
C ALA A 14 12.36 -2.66 -5.23
N SER A 15 12.68 -3.58 -4.32
CA SER A 15 11.67 -4.31 -3.53
C SER A 15 10.87 -3.37 -2.62
N THR A 16 11.52 -2.37 -2.03
CA THR A 16 10.87 -1.33 -1.21
C THR A 16 9.88 -0.51 -2.04
N TRP A 17 10.30 -0.07 -3.23
CA TRP A 17 9.41 0.62 -4.17
C TRP A 17 8.20 -0.24 -4.55
N SER A 18 8.43 -1.51 -4.86
CA SER A 18 7.36 -2.44 -5.21
C SER A 18 6.33 -2.60 -4.07
N LEU A 19 6.79 -2.67 -2.82
CA LEU A 19 5.91 -2.69 -1.65
C LEU A 19 5.10 -1.40 -1.53
N VAL A 20 5.77 -0.25 -1.55
CA VAL A 20 5.14 1.08 -1.41
C VAL A 20 4.09 1.32 -2.49
N GLU A 21 4.40 0.97 -3.74
CA GLU A 21 3.47 1.07 -4.88
C GLU A 21 2.29 0.11 -4.75
N ARG A 22 2.52 -1.12 -4.29
CA ARG A 22 1.47 -2.12 -4.12
C ARG A 22 0.43 -1.69 -3.10
N VAL A 23 0.86 -1.15 -1.96
CA VAL A 23 -0.05 -0.73 -0.87
C VAL A 23 -0.44 0.76 -0.95
N GLY A 24 0.12 1.52 -1.88
CA GLY A 24 -0.17 2.93 -2.06
C GLY A 24 0.30 3.83 -0.91
N MET A 25 1.45 3.51 -0.31
CA MET A 25 1.95 4.21 0.87
C MET A 25 2.47 5.62 0.52
N PRO A 26 1.90 6.69 1.10
CA PRO A 26 2.36 8.05 0.83
C PRO A 26 3.75 8.32 1.40
N ASN A 27 4.33 9.48 1.11
CA ASN A 27 5.62 9.89 1.66
C ASN A 27 5.51 10.23 3.15
N THR A 28 5.80 9.25 4.01
CA THR A 28 5.79 9.39 5.48
C THR A 28 7.18 9.09 6.07
N PRO A 29 7.44 9.47 7.34
CA PRO A 29 8.69 9.08 8.03
C PRO A 29 8.92 7.56 8.04
N VAL A 30 7.84 6.77 8.19
CA VAL A 30 7.89 5.31 8.17
C VAL A 30 8.39 4.77 6.82
N ARG A 31 7.91 5.35 5.72
CA ARG A 31 8.39 5.01 4.37
C ARG A 31 9.88 5.31 4.23
N ARG A 32 10.34 6.46 4.74
CA ARG A 32 11.77 6.84 4.68
C ARG A 32 12.65 5.86 5.43
N ALA A 33 12.25 5.50 6.67
CA ALA A 33 12.95 4.50 7.46
C ALA A 33 13.06 3.15 6.73
N LEU A 34 12.00 2.73 6.03
CA LEU A 34 12.04 1.51 5.22
C LEU A 34 13.08 1.59 4.08
N PHE A 35 13.18 2.72 3.39
CA PHE A 35 14.21 2.96 2.37
C PHE A 35 15.62 3.03 2.95
N ASP A 36 15.79 3.63 4.13
CA ASP A 36 17.09 3.71 4.79
C ASP A 36 17.58 2.30 5.19
N LEU A 37 16.69 1.46 5.73
CA LEU A 37 16.99 0.05 6.00
C LEU A 37 17.35 -0.72 4.72
N ALA A 38 16.61 -0.51 3.64
CA ALA A 38 16.91 -1.13 2.35
C ALA A 38 18.31 -0.76 1.82
N LYS A 39 18.71 0.50 1.97
CA LYS A 39 20.08 0.95 1.62
C LYS A 39 21.14 0.31 2.49
N ILE A 40 20.90 0.20 3.80
CA ILE A 40 21.83 -0.47 4.72
C ILE A 40 21.99 -1.95 4.34
N ILE A 41 20.91 -2.63 3.93
CA ILE A 41 21.00 -4.03 3.46
C ILE A 41 21.82 -4.12 2.16
N GLU A 42 21.74 -3.12 1.29
CA GLU A 42 22.43 -3.10 0.00
C GLU A 42 23.94 -2.80 0.13
N THR A 43 24.34 -1.93 1.06
CA THR A 43 25.72 -1.42 1.13
C THR A 43 26.40 -1.54 2.50
N GLY A 44 25.72 -2.07 3.52
CA GLY A 44 26.19 -2.11 4.90
C GLY A 44 27.17 -3.24 5.20
N SER A 45 27.72 -3.21 6.41
CA SER A 45 28.58 -4.29 6.93
C SER A 45 27.77 -5.52 7.35
N SER A 46 28.43 -6.68 7.50
CA SER A 46 27.75 -7.95 7.80
C SER A 46 26.90 -7.93 9.08
N ASP A 47 27.36 -7.24 10.13
CA ASP A 47 26.63 -7.17 11.41
C ASP A 47 25.40 -6.24 11.32
N GLU A 48 25.51 -5.14 10.56
CA GLU A 48 24.40 -4.22 10.29
C GLU A 48 23.34 -4.89 9.41
N LEU A 49 23.76 -5.76 8.48
CA LEU A 49 22.87 -6.43 7.54
C LEU A 49 21.84 -7.32 8.24
N LEU A 50 22.24 -8.08 9.26
CA LEU A 50 21.32 -8.95 9.99
C LEU A 50 20.24 -8.15 10.73
N LEU A 51 20.65 -7.13 11.48
CA LEU A 51 19.74 -6.27 12.22
C LEU A 51 18.83 -5.48 11.26
N ALA A 52 19.41 -4.91 10.20
CA ALA A 52 18.66 -4.16 9.20
C ALA A 52 17.66 -5.05 8.44
N SER A 53 18.02 -6.28 8.10
CA SER A 53 17.13 -7.24 7.44
C SER A 53 15.95 -7.64 8.33
N ALA A 54 16.21 -7.89 9.62
CA ALA A 54 15.16 -8.19 10.59
C ALA A 54 14.21 -6.99 10.78
N ALA A 55 14.77 -5.80 10.97
CA ALA A 55 13.99 -4.56 11.12
C ALA A 55 13.18 -4.24 9.85
N TYR A 56 13.79 -4.40 8.67
CA TYR A 56 13.13 -4.21 7.38
C TYR A 56 11.95 -5.15 7.23
N ARG A 57 12.13 -6.45 7.51
CA ARG A 57 11.06 -7.45 7.40
C ARG A 57 9.91 -7.16 8.37
N ALA A 58 10.22 -6.81 9.61
CA ALA A 58 9.21 -6.44 10.60
C ALA A 58 8.42 -5.23 10.14
N LEU A 59 9.11 -4.17 9.70
CA LEU A 59 8.48 -2.94 9.24
C LEU A 59 7.65 -3.14 7.96
N ALA A 60 8.18 -3.88 6.99
CA ALA A 60 7.49 -4.22 5.75
C ALA A 60 6.18 -4.97 6.04
N THR A 61 6.22 -5.95 6.95
CA THR A 61 5.03 -6.70 7.38
C THR A 61 4.00 -5.77 8.02
N SER A 62 4.42 -4.90 8.94
CA SER A 62 3.51 -3.92 9.56
C SER A 62 2.93 -2.92 8.56
N ILE A 63 3.69 -2.50 7.55
CA ILE A 63 3.19 -1.61 6.48
C ILE A 63 2.14 -2.34 5.64
N GLU A 64 2.39 -3.59 5.26
CA GLU A 64 1.39 -4.39 4.56
C GLU A 64 0.12 -4.53 5.38
N ASP A 65 0.23 -4.76 6.68
CA ASP A 65 -0.95 -4.89 7.53
C ASP A 65 -1.75 -3.60 7.66
N VAL A 66 -1.09 -2.45 7.75
CA VAL A 66 -1.76 -1.16 7.94
C VAL A 66 -2.33 -0.60 6.64
N TYR A 67 -1.62 -0.73 5.52
CA TYR A 67 -1.97 -0.06 4.27
C TYR A 67 -2.63 -0.96 3.23
N ARG A 68 -2.49 -2.30 3.33
CA ARG A 68 -3.13 -3.20 2.37
C ARG A 68 -4.64 -3.08 2.51
N ARG A 69 -5.30 -2.88 1.37
CA ARG A 69 -6.75 -2.96 1.30
C ARG A 69 -7.16 -4.42 1.47
N ARG A 70 -7.76 -4.74 2.62
CA ARG A 70 -8.20 -6.10 2.94
C ARG A 70 -9.58 -6.34 2.35
N SER A 71 -9.78 -7.47 1.69
CA SER A 71 -11.11 -7.88 1.24
C SER A 71 -12.09 -7.95 2.42
N PRO A 72 -13.42 -7.85 2.19
CA PRO A 72 -14.41 -7.96 3.26
C PRO A 72 -14.25 -9.26 4.06
N LEU A 73 -13.94 -10.36 3.36
CA LEU A 73 -13.68 -11.65 3.99
C LEU A 73 -12.44 -11.63 4.87
N GLU A 74 -11.33 -11.04 4.40
CA GLU A 74 -10.12 -10.91 5.22
C GLU A 74 -10.38 -10.06 6.47
N GLN A 75 -11.09 -8.94 6.34
CA GLN A 75 -11.45 -8.09 7.48
C GLN A 75 -12.34 -8.85 8.48
N GLN A 76 -13.30 -9.65 7.98
CA GLN A 76 -14.16 -10.46 8.82
C GLN A 76 -13.37 -11.56 9.55
N LEU A 77 -12.44 -12.24 8.87
CA LEU A 77 -11.60 -13.26 9.49
C LEU A 77 -10.71 -12.68 10.58
N GLU A 78 -10.14 -11.50 10.36
CA GLU A 78 -9.36 -10.81 11.38
C GLU A 78 -10.21 -10.34 12.54
N TYR A 79 -11.42 -9.84 12.28
CA TYR A 79 -12.37 -9.51 13.34
C TYR A 79 -12.69 -10.74 14.20
N ILE A 80 -12.99 -11.88 13.57
CA ILE A 80 -13.25 -13.14 14.27
C ILE A 80 -12.04 -13.55 15.10
N LYS A 81 -10.83 -13.46 14.54
CA LYS A 81 -9.59 -13.79 15.23
C LYS A 81 -9.36 -12.87 16.44
N ALA A 82 -9.43 -11.56 16.25
CA ALA A 82 -9.25 -10.57 17.31
C ALA A 82 -10.33 -10.70 18.41
N SER A 83 -11.58 -10.99 18.02
CA SER A 83 -12.69 -11.25 18.95
C SER A 83 -12.42 -12.47 19.82
N ARG A 84 -11.91 -13.58 19.24
CA ARG A 84 -11.52 -14.78 20.00
C ARG A 84 -10.36 -14.49 20.96
N GLU A 85 -9.31 -13.82 20.49
CA GLU A 85 -8.15 -13.46 21.32
C GLU A 85 -8.56 -12.57 22.49
N LEU A 86 -9.44 -11.59 22.27
CA LEU A 86 -9.99 -10.74 23.33
C LEU A 86 -10.87 -11.52 24.32
N GLN A 87 -11.70 -12.44 23.82
CA GLN A 87 -12.53 -13.28 24.66
C GLN A 87 -11.67 -14.20 25.53
N GLU A 88 -10.61 -14.79 24.98
CA GLU A 88 -9.65 -15.62 25.73
C GLU A 88 -8.90 -14.81 26.78
N ALA A 89 -8.49 -13.58 26.46
CA ALA A 89 -7.72 -12.73 27.37
C ALA A 89 -8.57 -12.08 28.48
N THR A 90 -9.84 -11.74 28.20
CA THR A 90 -10.67 -10.90 29.10
C THR A 90 -11.96 -11.55 29.56
N GLY A 91 -12.38 -12.66 28.95
CA GLY A 91 -13.67 -13.31 29.19
C GLY A 91 -14.88 -12.58 28.61
N ILE A 92 -14.69 -11.44 27.95
CA ILE A 92 -15.77 -10.63 27.37
C ILE A 92 -16.13 -11.17 25.99
N ARG A 93 -17.42 -11.45 25.75
CA ARG A 93 -17.92 -11.78 24.41
C ARG A 93 -18.17 -10.50 23.62
N SER A 94 -17.45 -10.32 22.52
CA SER A 94 -17.74 -9.24 21.58
C SER A 94 -19.06 -9.51 20.84
N PRO A 95 -19.86 -8.47 20.55
CA PRO A 95 -21.09 -8.60 19.79
C PRO A 95 -20.81 -9.08 18.36
N ASP A 96 -21.77 -9.82 17.79
CA ASP A 96 -21.74 -10.19 16.37
C ASP A 96 -21.86 -8.94 15.50
N VAL A 97 -20.92 -8.79 14.57
CA VAL A 97 -20.85 -7.67 13.63
C VAL A 97 -21.44 -8.17 12.31
N SER A 98 -22.51 -7.52 11.85
CA SER A 98 -23.14 -7.83 10.56
C SER A 98 -22.18 -7.56 9.39
N GLY A 99 -22.34 -8.33 8.30
CA GLY A 99 -21.49 -8.24 7.10
C GLY A 99 -21.42 -6.85 6.46
N ASP A 100 -22.50 -6.08 6.55
CA ASP A 100 -22.62 -4.72 6.00
C ASP A 100 -21.58 -3.74 6.56
N ARG A 101 -20.95 -4.05 7.71
CA ARG A 101 -19.90 -3.22 8.31
C ARG A 101 -18.51 -3.43 7.69
N PHE A 102 -18.34 -4.44 6.84
CA PHE A 102 -17.07 -4.77 6.16
C PHE A 102 -17.04 -4.35 4.69
N GLU A 103 -17.95 -3.46 4.28
CA GLU A 103 -17.97 -2.94 2.92
C GLU A 103 -16.69 -2.18 2.58
N LEU A 104 -16.03 -2.62 1.51
CA LEU A 104 -14.94 -1.87 0.91
C LEU A 104 -15.51 -0.66 0.20
N ALA A 105 -15.04 0.53 0.59
CA ALA A 105 -15.33 1.74 -0.20
C ALA A 105 -14.99 1.48 -1.69
N PRO A 106 -15.76 1.99 -2.65
CA PRO A 106 -15.42 1.85 -4.06
C PRO A 106 -14.07 2.51 -4.36
N LEU A 107 -13.38 2.05 -5.40
CA LEU A 107 -12.23 2.78 -5.93
C LEU A 107 -12.71 4.09 -6.59
N PRO A 108 -11.89 5.14 -6.63
CA PRO A 108 -12.23 6.34 -7.37
C PRO A 108 -12.43 6.06 -8.85
N GLU A 109 -13.59 6.43 -9.37
CA GLU A 109 -14.00 6.15 -10.75
C GLU A 109 -13.22 6.97 -11.79
N SER A 110 -12.56 8.06 -11.37
CA SER A 110 -11.84 8.94 -12.28
C SER A 110 -10.62 9.60 -11.63
N PRO A 111 -9.66 10.11 -12.44
CA PRO A 111 -8.57 10.93 -11.94
C PRO A 111 -9.01 12.18 -11.17
N ALA A 112 -10.18 12.73 -11.50
CA ALA A 112 -10.73 13.89 -10.80
C ALA A 112 -11.26 13.50 -9.41
N ALA A 113 -11.93 12.35 -9.30
CA ALA A 113 -12.37 11.81 -8.01
C ALA A 113 -11.17 11.47 -7.10
N LEU A 114 -10.14 10.80 -7.64
CA LEU A 114 -8.92 10.51 -6.89
C LEU A 114 -8.18 11.79 -6.48
N ALA A 115 -8.17 12.82 -7.34
CA ALA A 115 -7.58 14.10 -6.98
C ALA A 115 -8.34 14.78 -5.83
N ALA A 116 -9.67 14.76 -5.86
CA ALA A 116 -10.50 15.29 -4.78
C ALA A 116 -10.25 14.55 -3.47
N GLU A 117 -10.19 13.21 -3.49
CA GLU A 117 -9.80 12.38 -2.34
C GLU A 117 -8.45 12.80 -1.75
N LEU A 118 -7.47 13.11 -2.61
CA LEU A 118 -6.13 13.55 -2.22
C LEU A 118 -6.05 15.06 -1.88
N GLY A 119 -7.16 15.80 -1.87
CA GLY A 119 -7.22 17.22 -1.54
C GLY A 119 -6.80 18.18 -2.68
N TYR A 120 -6.70 17.70 -3.91
CA TYR A 120 -6.38 18.50 -5.10
C TYR A 120 -7.63 19.09 -5.74
N ARG A 121 -7.60 20.39 -6.06
CA ARG A 121 -8.69 21.11 -6.76
C ARG A 121 -8.41 21.33 -8.25
N ASP A 122 -7.45 20.61 -8.81
CA ASP A 122 -6.94 20.85 -10.17
C ASP A 122 -7.69 20.05 -11.25
N GLY A 123 -8.83 19.46 -10.91
CA GLY A 123 -9.63 18.61 -11.78
C GLY A 123 -8.92 17.32 -12.20
N GLY A 124 -7.98 16.81 -11.39
CA GLY A 124 -7.24 15.58 -11.70
C GLY A 124 -6.05 15.79 -12.63
N ARG A 125 -5.54 17.02 -12.80
CA ARG A 125 -4.36 17.27 -13.65
C ARG A 125 -3.10 16.62 -13.09
N ALA A 126 -2.85 16.75 -11.78
CA ALA A 126 -1.71 16.13 -11.11
C ALA A 126 -1.77 14.60 -11.18
N VAL A 127 -2.93 14.01 -10.88
CA VAL A 127 -3.16 12.56 -10.99
C VAL A 127 -2.92 12.06 -12.41
N ARG A 128 -3.47 12.74 -13.43
CA ARG A 128 -3.27 12.38 -14.85
C ARG A 128 -1.81 12.50 -15.30
N ARG A 129 -1.03 13.40 -14.70
CA ARG A 129 0.41 13.51 -14.98
C ARG A 129 1.14 12.28 -14.47
N VAL A 130 0.91 11.91 -13.20
CA VAL A 130 1.53 10.73 -12.56
C VAL A 130 1.16 9.44 -13.29
N LEU A 131 -0.12 9.27 -13.65
CA LEU A 131 -0.55 8.07 -14.38
C LEU A 131 0.08 7.96 -15.77
N ARG A 132 0.30 9.08 -16.48
CA ARG A 132 0.94 9.08 -17.80
C ARG A 132 2.41 8.66 -17.74
N GLU A 133 3.12 9.10 -16.71
CA GLU A 133 4.53 8.80 -16.52
C GLU A 133 4.80 7.29 -16.42
N LYS A 134 3.95 6.55 -15.70
CA LYS A 134 4.12 5.12 -15.47
C LYS A 134 3.35 4.22 -16.45
N PHE A 135 2.13 4.59 -16.80
CA PHE A 135 1.20 3.73 -17.54
C PHE A 135 1.00 4.16 -19.00
N GLY A 136 1.68 5.21 -19.47
CA GLY A 136 1.67 5.59 -20.88
C GLY A 136 0.30 5.99 -21.44
N LEU A 137 -0.60 6.51 -20.59
CA LEU A 137 -1.98 6.80 -21.00
C LEU A 137 -2.05 7.90 -22.07
N THR A 138 -2.82 7.64 -23.14
CA THR A 138 -2.89 8.51 -24.31
C THR A 138 -3.53 9.87 -23.98
N PRO A 139 -2.90 11.00 -24.37
CA PRO A 139 -3.51 12.33 -24.23
C PRO A 139 -4.85 12.39 -24.97
N GLY A 140 -5.92 12.78 -24.26
CA GLY A 140 -7.26 12.93 -24.86
C GLY A 140 -8.06 11.63 -25.03
N GLY A 141 -7.51 10.47 -24.62
CA GLY A 141 -8.27 9.22 -24.54
C GLY A 141 -9.42 9.30 -23.53
N ARG A 142 -10.48 8.53 -23.75
CA ARG A 142 -11.54 8.34 -22.74
C ARG A 142 -10.92 7.66 -21.52
N TRP A 143 -11.24 8.16 -20.34
CA TRP A 143 -10.83 7.55 -19.07
C TRP A 143 -11.75 6.38 -18.77
N HIS A 144 -11.14 5.25 -18.44
CA HIS A 144 -11.82 4.13 -17.80
C HIS A 144 -11.66 4.23 -16.28
N GLU A 145 -12.44 3.44 -15.55
CA GLU A 145 -12.32 3.31 -14.10
C GLU A 145 -10.87 2.99 -13.70
N LEU A 146 -10.41 3.61 -12.62
CA LEU A 146 -9.04 3.41 -12.17
C LEU A 146 -8.90 2.03 -11.51
N THR A 147 -7.91 1.27 -11.96
CA THR A 147 -7.52 0.02 -11.30
C THR A 147 -6.89 0.31 -9.94
N GLU A 148 -6.96 -0.65 -9.01
CA GLU A 148 -6.32 -0.52 -7.70
C GLU A 148 -4.82 -0.20 -7.82
N ARG A 149 -4.12 -0.86 -8.76
CA ARG A 149 -2.70 -0.59 -9.05
C ARG A 149 -2.44 0.86 -9.43
N GLN A 150 -3.31 1.46 -10.26
CA GLN A 150 -3.18 2.86 -10.65
C GLN A 150 -3.44 3.81 -9.49
N VAL A 151 -4.48 3.52 -8.68
CA VAL A 151 -4.81 4.31 -7.50
C VAL A 151 -3.66 4.27 -6.48
N ASN A 152 -3.16 3.08 -6.16
CA ASN A 152 -2.07 2.90 -5.21
C ASN A 152 -0.77 3.52 -5.72
N TYR A 153 -0.44 3.36 -7.00
CA TYR A 153 0.70 4.05 -7.61
C TYR A 153 0.62 5.57 -7.44
N VAL A 154 -0.56 6.16 -7.70
CA VAL A 154 -0.78 7.61 -7.52
C VAL A 154 -0.64 7.99 -6.06
N ARG A 155 -1.26 7.27 -5.11
CA ARG A 155 -1.13 7.57 -3.67
C ARG A 155 0.33 7.51 -3.20
N ALA A 156 1.12 6.60 -3.76
CA ALA A 156 2.54 6.47 -3.47
C ALA A 156 3.40 7.62 -4.05
N HIS A 157 3.00 8.24 -5.16
CA HIS A 157 3.80 9.23 -5.88
C HIS A 157 3.27 10.67 -5.74
N LEU A 158 2.00 10.83 -5.37
CA LEU A 158 1.35 12.11 -5.22
C LEU A 158 0.96 12.30 -3.75
N PRO A 159 1.67 13.16 -2.99
CA PRO A 159 1.37 13.36 -1.59
C PRO A 159 -0.03 13.99 -1.42
N PRO A 160 -0.82 13.56 -0.42
CA PRO A 160 -2.09 14.21 -0.13
C PRO A 160 -1.84 15.66 0.27
N ARG A 161 -2.67 16.58 -0.22
CA ARG A 161 -2.68 17.96 0.25
C ARG A 161 -3.51 18.01 1.52
N GLN A 162 -2.92 18.52 2.60
CA GLN A 162 -3.72 18.92 3.75
C GLN A 162 -4.73 19.95 3.25
N VAL A 163 -6.01 19.65 3.43
CA VAL A 163 -7.07 20.63 3.22
C VAL A 163 -6.87 21.68 4.32
N PRO A 164 -6.63 22.96 3.97
CA PRO A 164 -6.50 24.02 4.96
C PRO A 164 -7.78 24.21 5.75
#